data_AF-A0A7L2IN18-F1
#
_entry.id   AF-A0A7L2IN18-F1
#
_cell.length_a   1.000
_cell.length_b   1.000
_cell.length_c   1.000
_cell.angle_alpha   90.00
_cell.angle_beta   90.00
_cell.angle_gamma   90.00
#
_symmetry.space_group_name_H-M   'P 1'
#
loop_
_entity.id
_entity.type
_entity.pdbx_description
1 polymer ?
#
loop_
_entity_poly.entity_id
_entity_poly.type
_entity_poly.pdbx_seq_one_letter_code
_entity_poly.pdbx_strand_id
1 'polypeptide(L)'
;LEFSRALVMLILEKLAADIPCLLYDDTLFCHLVDEVLLFERELYSVHGYLSSFPSCMHILSEESCFQRWLTVEKKFALQKMDSMLSSEAAWVSQYKDISDVDEMKVPDCAETFMTLLLVIT
;
A
#
# COMPACT_ATOMS: atom_id res chain seq x y z
N LEU A 1 -26.79 13.93 0.92
CA LEU A 1 -26.37 13.19 2.13
C LEU A 1 -27.06 11.84 2.24
N GLU A 2 -28.39 11.76 2.26
CA GLU A 2 -29.09 10.46 2.29
C GLU A 2 -28.90 9.63 1.02
N PHE A 3 -28.92 10.27 -0.15
CA PHE A 3 -28.63 9.61 -1.42
C PHE A 3 -27.20 9.03 -1.47
N SER A 4 -26.19 9.84 -1.08
CA SER A 4 -24.80 9.37 -1.00
C SER A 4 -24.64 8.25 0.02
N ARG A 5 -25.36 8.31 1.16
CA ARG A 5 -25.39 7.23 2.15
C ARG A 5 -25.92 5.93 1.56
N ALA A 6 -27.01 5.98 0.80
CA ALA A 6 -27.57 4.81 0.13
C ALA A 6 -26.60 4.22 -0.92
N LEU A 7 -25.89 5.06 -1.67
CA LEU A 7 -24.86 4.60 -2.60
C LEU A 7 -23.69 3.90 -1.88
N VAL A 8 -23.23 4.46 -0.77
CA VAL A 8 -22.16 3.82 0.05
C VAL A 8 -22.63 2.48 0.62
N MET A 9 -23.89 2.37 1.04
CA MET A 9 -24.45 1.08 1.46
C MET A 9 -24.40 0.01 0.36
N LEU A 10 -24.69 0.37 -0.90
CA LEU A 10 -24.56 -0.56 -2.03
C LEU A 10 -23.10 -0.95 -2.28
N ILE A 11 -22.17 -0.02 -2.13
CA ILE A 11 -20.73 -0.30 -2.23
C ILE A 11 -20.31 -1.27 -1.12
N LEU A 12 -20.75 -1.06 0.12
CA LEU A 12 -20.45 -1.95 1.25
C LEU A 12 -20.95 -3.38 0.99
N GLU A 13 -22.18 -3.53 0.51
CA GLU A 13 -22.74 -4.85 0.14
C GLU A 13 -21.90 -5.52 -0.96
N LYS A 14 -21.49 -4.75 -1.98
CA LYS A 14 -20.67 -5.25 -3.08
C LYS A 14 -19.28 -5.67 -2.60
N LEU A 15 -18.62 -4.84 -1.79
CA LEU A 15 -17.31 -5.14 -1.22
C LEU A 15 -17.35 -6.39 -0.34
N ALA A 16 -18.36 -6.52 0.52
CA ALA A 16 -18.53 -7.69 1.38
C ALA A 16 -18.70 -8.99 0.57
N ALA A 17 -19.37 -8.93 -0.58
CA ALA A 17 -19.53 -10.08 -1.48
C ALA A 17 -18.24 -10.43 -2.24
N ASP A 18 -17.46 -9.44 -2.65
CA ASP A 18 -16.29 -9.63 -3.51
C ASP A 18 -15.01 -9.99 -2.73
N ILE A 19 -14.85 -9.45 -1.51
CA ILE A 19 -13.63 -9.65 -0.71
C ILE A 19 -13.24 -11.11 -0.53
N PRO A 20 -14.13 -12.04 -0.17
CA PRO A 20 -13.75 -13.45 0.00
C PRO A 20 -13.02 -14.02 -1.22
N CYS A 21 -13.36 -13.58 -2.44
CA CYS A 21 -12.69 -13.99 -3.66
C CYS A 21 -11.38 -13.21 -3.91
N LEU A 22 -11.35 -11.92 -3.57
CA LEU A 22 -10.17 -11.06 -3.77
C LEU A 22 -9.02 -11.40 -2.82
N LEU A 23 -9.30 -11.98 -1.65
CA LEU A 23 -8.25 -12.40 -0.70
C LEU A 23 -7.26 -13.40 -1.32
N TYR A 24 -7.59 -14.09 -2.41
CA TYR A 24 -6.71 -15.06 -3.06
C TYR A 24 -5.75 -14.46 -4.11
N ASP A 25 -5.94 -13.20 -4.52
CA ASP A 25 -5.09 -12.51 -5.48
C ASP A 25 -4.44 -11.29 -4.83
N ASP A 26 -3.13 -11.38 -4.56
CA ASP A 26 -2.39 -10.32 -3.87
C ASP A 26 -2.44 -8.98 -4.63
N THR A 27 -2.42 -9.00 -5.97
CA THR A 27 -2.36 -7.78 -6.79
C THR A 27 -3.72 -7.08 -6.79
N LEU A 28 -4.79 -7.85 -7.04
CA LEU A 28 -6.15 -7.31 -7.01
C LEU A 28 -6.52 -6.84 -5.60
N PHE A 29 -6.11 -7.56 -4.57
CA PHE A 29 -6.36 -7.17 -3.19
C PHE A 29 -5.68 -5.84 -2.83
N CYS A 30 -4.40 -5.66 -3.18
CA CYS A 30 -3.71 -4.39 -2.96
C CYS A 30 -4.39 -3.23 -3.70
N HIS A 31 -4.76 -3.42 -4.98
CA HIS A 31 -5.49 -2.40 -5.72
C HIS A 31 -6.83 -2.05 -5.06
N LEU A 32 -7.56 -3.04 -4.54
CA LEU A 32 -8.80 -2.78 -3.80
C LEU A 32 -8.54 -1.92 -2.56
N VAL A 33 -7.53 -2.26 -1.77
CA VAL A 33 -7.17 -1.50 -0.57
C VAL A 33 -6.86 -0.05 -0.93
N ASP A 34 -6.00 0.18 -1.92
CA ASP A 34 -5.65 1.53 -2.40
C ASP A 34 -6.90 2.30 -2.84
N GLU A 35 -7.72 1.71 -3.69
CA GLU A 35 -8.93 2.36 -4.21
C GLU A 35 -9.94 2.68 -3.09
N VAL A 36 -10.11 1.81 -2.09
CA VAL A 36 -10.99 2.08 -0.94
C VAL A 36 -10.46 3.23 -0.09
N LEU A 37 -9.15 3.28 0.17
CA LEU A 37 -8.53 4.37 0.94
C LEU A 37 -8.62 5.71 0.20
N LEU A 38 -8.38 5.71 -1.11
CA LEU A 38 -8.51 6.89 -1.98
C LEU A 38 -9.96 7.36 -2.06
N PHE A 39 -10.89 6.44 -2.28
CA PHE A 39 -12.33 6.70 -2.32
C PHE A 39 -12.82 7.32 -1.02
N GLU A 40 -12.48 6.74 0.13
CA GLU A 40 -12.89 7.29 1.44
C GLU A 40 -12.33 8.70 1.62
N ARG A 41 -11.05 8.93 1.30
CA ARG A 41 -10.45 10.26 1.39
C ARG A 41 -11.19 11.27 0.53
N GLU A 42 -11.49 10.95 -0.73
CA GLU A 42 -12.23 11.82 -1.64
C GLU A 42 -13.67 12.07 -1.17
N LEU A 43 -14.35 11.02 -0.70
CA LEU A 43 -15.71 11.08 -0.21
C LEU A 43 -15.87 12.07 0.95
N TYR A 44 -14.94 12.09 1.91
CA TYR A 44 -14.96 13.07 2.99
C TYR A 44 -14.47 14.45 2.55
N SER A 45 -13.33 14.52 1.86
CA SER A 45 -12.64 15.79 1.60
C SER A 45 -13.28 16.63 0.50
N VAL A 46 -13.81 15.99 -0.54
CA VAL A 46 -14.39 16.66 -1.72
C VAL A 46 -15.91 16.72 -1.62
N HIS A 47 -16.53 15.64 -1.16
CA HIS A 47 -18.00 15.50 -1.17
C HIS A 47 -18.68 15.78 0.17
N GLY A 48 -17.91 16.08 1.23
CA GLY A 48 -18.45 16.48 2.54
C GLY A 48 -19.31 15.39 3.18
N TYR A 49 -18.99 14.11 2.93
CA TYR A 49 -19.66 12.99 3.57
C TYR A 49 -19.46 13.05 5.10
N LEU A 50 -20.43 12.57 5.86
CA LEU A 50 -20.40 12.69 7.32
C LEU A 50 -19.72 11.48 7.95
N SER A 51 -18.82 11.70 8.90
CA SER A 51 -18.13 10.63 9.64
C SER A 51 -19.07 9.80 10.53
N SER A 52 -20.30 10.27 10.75
CA SER A 52 -21.36 9.51 11.43
C SER A 52 -22.07 8.51 10.52
N PHE A 53 -21.82 8.53 9.22
CA PHE A 53 -22.43 7.61 8.25
C PHE A 53 -21.56 6.38 8.03
N PRO A 54 -22.12 5.29 7.46
CA PRO A 54 -21.36 4.09 7.13
C PRO A 54 -20.18 4.40 6.21
N SER A 55 -19.06 3.71 6.46
CA SER A 55 -17.76 3.90 5.80
C SER A 55 -17.23 2.55 5.35
N CYS A 56 -16.57 2.53 4.19
CA CYS A 56 -15.89 1.36 3.63
C CYS A 56 -14.69 0.92 4.48
N MET A 57 -14.18 1.79 5.37
CA MET A 57 -13.09 1.44 6.30
C MET A 57 -13.44 0.28 7.23
N HIS A 58 -14.73 0.09 7.55
CA HIS A 58 -15.16 -1.04 8.38
C HIS A 58 -14.74 -2.37 7.76
N ILE A 59 -14.93 -2.49 6.45
CA ILE A 59 -14.64 -3.70 5.68
C ILE A 59 -13.14 -4.04 5.71
N LEU A 60 -12.28 -3.03 5.50
CA LEU A 60 -10.82 -3.23 5.57
C LEU A 60 -10.32 -3.57 6.97
N SER A 61 -11.09 -3.20 8.00
CA SER A 61 -10.78 -3.43 9.41
C SER A 61 -11.28 -4.79 9.91
N GLU A 62 -12.02 -5.54 9.11
CA GLU A 62 -12.42 -6.90 9.46
C GLU A 62 -11.21 -7.82 9.57
N GLU A 63 -11.23 -8.74 10.53
CA GLU A 63 -10.04 -9.53 10.89
C GLU A 63 -9.41 -10.27 9.71
N SER A 64 -10.20 -10.95 8.88
CA SER A 64 -9.70 -11.69 7.72
C SER A 64 -9.05 -10.78 6.68
N CYS A 65 -9.68 -9.64 6.40
CA CYS A 65 -9.19 -8.65 5.45
C CYS A 65 -7.91 -7.99 5.97
N PHE A 66 -7.92 -7.54 7.23
CA PHE A 66 -6.78 -6.85 7.81
C PHE A 66 -5.56 -7.76 7.99
N GLN A 67 -5.76 -9.01 8.45
CA GLN A 67 -4.68 -9.99 8.53
C GLN A 67 -4.10 -10.32 7.16
N ARG A 68 -4.95 -10.41 6.13
CA ARG A 68 -4.48 -10.61 4.76
C ARG A 68 -3.67 -9.42 4.27
N TRP A 69 -4.13 -8.20 4.53
CA TRP A 69 -3.41 -6.99 4.20
C TRP A 69 -2.02 -6.94 4.83
N LEU A 70 -1.91 -7.15 6.15
CA LEU A 70 -0.63 -7.23 6.84
C LEU A 70 0.31 -8.30 6.23
N THR A 71 -0.26 -9.44 5.84
CA THR A 71 0.50 -10.53 5.23
C THR A 71 1.06 -10.13 3.87
N VAL A 72 0.24 -9.48 3.02
CA VAL A 72 0.65 -9.06 1.67
C VAL A 72 1.67 -7.93 1.74
N GLU A 73 1.47 -6.92 2.59
CA GLU A 73 2.43 -5.83 2.82
C GLU A 73 3.80 -6.37 3.24
N LYS A 74 3.82 -7.25 4.25
CA LYS A 74 5.06 -7.87 4.72
C LYS A 74 5.72 -8.69 3.61
N LYS A 75 4.94 -9.46 2.83
CA LYS A 75 5.45 -10.24 1.71
C LYS A 75 6.14 -9.34 0.68
N PHE A 76 5.49 -8.27 0.25
CA PHE A 76 6.06 -7.37 -0.76
C PHE A 76 7.26 -6.58 -0.25
N ALA A 77 7.23 -6.11 0.99
CA ALA A 77 8.38 -5.45 1.62
C ALA A 77 9.60 -6.38 1.66
N LEU A 78 9.42 -7.64 2.09
CA LEU A 78 10.50 -8.63 2.14
C LEU A 78 11.01 -8.98 0.73
N GLN A 79 10.12 -9.20 -0.24
CA GLN A 79 10.52 -9.50 -1.62
C GLN A 79 11.32 -8.36 -2.26
N LYS A 80 10.90 -7.11 -2.02
CA LYS A 80 11.63 -5.91 -2.46
C LYS A 80 13.00 -5.82 -1.82
N MET A 81 13.08 -6.06 -0.51
CA MET A 81 14.34 -6.06 0.23
C MET A 81 15.29 -7.15 -0.27
N ASP A 82 14.80 -8.38 -0.45
CA ASP A 82 15.60 -9.51 -0.96
C ASP A 82 16.12 -9.23 -2.37
N SER A 83 15.25 -8.71 -3.26
CA SER A 83 15.64 -8.31 -4.61
C SER A 83 16.72 -7.23 -4.62
N MET A 84 16.64 -6.26 -3.72
CA MET A 84 17.61 -5.18 -3.60
C MET A 84 18.96 -5.69 -3.09
N LEU A 85 18.97 -6.53 -2.05
CA LEU A 85 20.20 -7.04 -1.44
C LEU A 85 20.92 -8.09 -2.30
N SER A 86 20.20 -8.78 -3.19
CA SER A 86 20.72 -9.79 -4.10
C SER A 86 21.21 -9.24 -5.44
N SER A 87 21.02 -7.94 -5.71
CA SER A 87 21.54 -7.28 -6.91
C SER A 87 23.06 -7.34 -6.96
N GLU A 88 23.65 -7.58 -8.14
CA GLU A 88 25.10 -7.59 -8.34
C GLU A 88 25.75 -6.25 -7.95
N ALA A 89 25.01 -5.15 -8.07
CA ALA A 89 25.48 -3.80 -7.73
C ALA A 89 25.22 -3.42 -6.26
N ALA A 90 24.45 -4.23 -5.51
CA ALA A 90 23.92 -3.87 -4.19
C ALA A 90 25.00 -3.31 -3.23
N TRP A 91 26.17 -3.94 -3.22
CA TRP A 91 27.27 -3.65 -2.30
C TRP A 91 28.34 -2.72 -2.90
N VAL A 92 28.10 -2.23 -4.12
CA VAL A 92 29.02 -1.34 -4.83
C VAL A 92 28.47 0.09 -4.71
N SER A 93 29.37 1.06 -4.63
CA SER A 93 28.97 2.46 -4.71
C SER A 93 28.44 2.79 -6.11
N GLN A 94 27.25 3.38 -6.17
CA GLN A 94 26.66 3.91 -7.39
C GLN A 94 27.54 4.96 -8.09
N TYR A 95 28.43 5.64 -7.35
CA TYR A 95 29.33 6.67 -7.86
C TYR A 95 30.78 6.19 -8.02
N LYS A 96 31.00 4.88 -8.11
CA LYS A 96 32.34 4.28 -8.17
C LYS A 96 33.25 4.87 -9.28
N ASP A 97 32.66 5.35 -10.37
CA ASP A 97 33.34 5.86 -11.56
C ASP A 97 33.47 7.41 -11.58
N ILE A 98 33.06 8.11 -10.50
CA ILE A 98 33.12 9.57 -10.41
C ILE A 98 34.25 9.96 -9.45
N SER A 99 35.32 10.57 -9.98
CA SER A 99 36.54 10.89 -9.22
C SER A 99 36.40 12.03 -8.21
N ASP A 100 35.36 12.86 -8.35
CA ASP A 100 35.11 14.05 -7.51
C ASP A 100 34.07 13.81 -6.40
N VAL A 101 33.62 12.56 -6.19
CA VAL A 101 32.62 12.22 -5.16
C VAL A 101 33.30 11.67 -3.91
N ASP A 102 32.93 12.28 -2.78
CA ASP A 102 33.36 12.07 -1.40
C ASP A 102 33.72 10.62 -1.01
N GLU A 103 34.68 10.47 -0.09
CA GLU A 103 35.18 9.17 0.42
C GLU A 103 34.11 8.33 1.14
N MET A 104 32.96 8.93 1.49
CA MET A 104 31.78 8.22 1.98
C MET A 104 31.03 7.50 0.84
N LYS A 105 31.63 6.43 0.34
CA LYS A 105 31.03 5.54 -0.66
C LYS A 105 29.90 4.71 -0.04
N VAL A 106 28.69 5.26 0.01
CA VAL A 106 27.47 4.53 0.37
C VAL A 106 27.17 3.47 -0.71
N PRO A 107 26.88 2.22 -0.34
CA PRO A 107 26.50 1.17 -1.29
C PRO A 107 25.10 1.44 -1.86
N ASP A 108 24.87 1.06 -3.12
CA ASP A 108 23.61 1.23 -3.86
C ASP A 108 22.37 0.70 -3.09
N CYS A 109 22.54 -0.40 -2.37
CA CYS A 109 21.45 -0.98 -1.59
C CYS A 109 21.00 -0.08 -0.43
N ALA A 110 21.87 0.75 0.15
CA ALA A 110 21.51 1.59 1.28
C ALA A 110 20.57 2.72 0.87
N GLU A 111 20.78 3.33 -0.31
CA GLU A 111 19.87 4.34 -0.84
C GLU A 111 18.52 3.74 -1.26
N THR A 112 18.57 2.59 -1.93
CA THR A 112 17.35 1.87 -2.32
C THR A 112 16.56 1.43 -1.09
N PHE A 113 17.23 1.03 0.00
CA PHE A 113 16.59 0.67 1.26
C PHE A 113 15.93 1.88 1.93
N MET A 114 16.59 3.04 1.95
CA MET A 114 15.99 4.27 2.49
C MET A 114 14.76 4.68 1.68
N THR A 115 14.81 4.56 0.36
CA THR A 115 13.66 4.81 -0.51
C THR A 115 12.52 3.83 -0.21
N LEU A 116 12.82 2.54 -0.02
CA LEU A 116 11.82 1.54 0.36
C LEU A 116 11.15 1.90 1.69
N LEU A 117 11.92 2.30 2.70
CA LEU A 117 11.36 2.74 3.99
C LEU A 117 10.45 3.96 3.81
N LEU A 118 10.91 4.98 3.08
CA LEU A 118 10.12 6.20 2.81
C LEU A 118 8.82 5.94 2.06
N VAL A 119 8.77 4.91 1.22
CA VAL A 119 7.55 4.53 0.49
C VAL A 119 6.55 3.79 1.40
N ILE A 120 7.03 3.10 2.43
CA ILE A 120 6.22 2.28 3.33
C ILE A 120 5.76 3.05 4.58
N THR A 121 6.51 4.08 5.02
CA THR A 121 6.22 4.87 6.24
C THR A 121 5.64 6.25 5.94
#